data_AF-A0A1Q9Q2D5-F1
#
_entry.id   AF-A0A1Q9Q2D5-F1
#
_cell.length_a   1.000
_cell.length_b   1.000
_cell.length_c   1.000
_cell.angle_alpha   90.00
_cell.angle_beta   90.00
_cell.angle_gamma   90.00
#
_symmetry.space_group_name_H-M   'P 1'
#
loop_
_entity.id
_entity.type
_entity.pdbx_description
1 polymer ?
#
loop_
_entity_poly.entity_id
_entity_poly.type
_entity_poly.pdbx_seq_one_letter_code
_entity_poly.pdbx_strand_id
1 'polypeptide(L)' 'MTKHSEEAIEIALRNAKASMEISGFKITEEITKLVRSKLNGEISEEEFLKEALERAKGK' A
#
# COMPACT_ATOMS: atom_id res chain seq x y z
N MET A 1 -16.02 3.58 -6.81
CA MET A 1 -14.61 3.14 -6.78
C MET A 1 -14.26 2.58 -8.14
N THR A 2 -13.20 3.07 -8.76
CA THR A 2 -12.74 2.59 -10.06
C THR A 2 -11.88 1.35 -9.82
N LYS A 3 -12.33 0.16 -10.27
CA LYS A 3 -11.48 -1.04 -10.23
C LYS A 3 -10.37 -0.88 -11.25
N HIS A 4 -9.13 -0.73 -10.80
CA HIS A 4 -7.96 -0.80 -11.66
C HIS A 4 -7.67 -2.26 -12.01
N SER A 5 -7.08 -2.52 -13.18
CA SER A 5 -6.61 -3.87 -13.51
C SER A 5 -5.49 -4.28 -12.56
N GLU A 6 -5.39 -5.57 -12.26
CA GLU A 6 -4.34 -6.12 -11.39
C GLU A 6 -2.93 -5.69 -11.86
N GLU A 7 -2.71 -5.72 -13.18
CA GLU A 7 -1.46 -5.28 -13.81
C GLU A 7 -1.18 -3.78 -13.58
N ALA A 8 -2.20 -2.92 -13.66
CA ALA A 8 -2.02 -1.49 -13.39
C ALA A 8 -1.68 -1.23 -11.91
N ILE A 9 -2.29 -1.99 -10.99
CA ILE A 9 -2.00 -1.92 -9.56
C ILE A 9 -0.57 -2.36 -9.29
N GLU A 10 -0.14 -3.47 -9.90
CA GLU A 10 1.23 -3.98 -9.75
C GLU A 10 2.28 -2.97 -10.23
N ILE A 11 2.06 -2.37 -11.41
CA ILE A 11 2.95 -1.35 -11.95
C ILE A 11 3.00 -0.13 -11.02
N ALA A 12 1.85 0.35 -10.55
CA ALA A 12 1.77 1.49 -9.64
C ALA A 12 2.50 1.21 -8.31
N LEU A 13 2.28 0.04 -7.72
CA LEU A 13 2.94 -0.39 -6.48
C LEU A 13 4.46 -0.50 -6.66
N ARG A 14 4.93 -1.10 -7.76
CA ARG A 14 6.36 -1.22 -8.07
C ARG A 14 7.02 0.15 -8.21
N ASN A 15 6.38 1.08 -8.92
CA ASN A 15 6.90 2.42 -9.12
C ASN A 15 6.91 3.22 -7.81
N ALA A 16 5.84 3.14 -7.02
CA ALA A 16 5.76 3.80 -5.72
C ALA A 16 6.82 3.24 -4.75
N LYS A 17 7.00 1.92 -4.69
CA LYS A 17 8.04 1.25 -3.90
C LYS A 17 9.42 1.77 -4.27
N ALA A 18 9.77 1.76 -5.55
CA ALA A 18 11.06 2.26 -6.03
C ALA A 18 11.29 3.73 -5.67
N SER A 19 10.29 4.59 -5.87
CA SER A 19 10.38 6.03 -5.53
C SER A 19 10.64 6.26 -4.02
N MET A 20 9.95 5.51 -3.17
CA MET A 20 10.12 5.58 -1.72
C MET A 20 11.49 5.05 -1.27
N GLU A 21 11.95 3.94 -1.87
CA GLU A 21 13.26 3.36 -1.59
C GLU A 21 14.41 4.29 -1.99
N ILE A 22 14.30 4.98 -3.13
CA ILE A 22 15.24 6.04 -3.54
C ILE A 22 15.30 7.15 -2.49
N SER A 23 14.16 7.47 -1.87
CA SER A 23 14.05 8.48 -0.81
C SER A 23 14.53 7.98 0.56
N GLY A 24 15.06 6.76 0.65
CA GLY A 24 15.60 6.16 1.88
C GLY A 24 14.58 5.43 2.74
N PHE A 25 13.33 5.27 2.30
CA PHE A 25 12.32 4.51 3.03
C PHE A 25 12.40 3.02 2.71
N LYS A 26 12.28 2.17 3.73
CA LYS A 26 12.16 0.72 3.53
C LYS A 26 10.69 0.33 3.40
N ILE A 27 10.27 -0.04 2.21
CA ILE A 27 8.92 -0.55 1.97
C ILE A 27 8.90 -2.06 2.20
N THR A 28 8.25 -2.49 3.27
CA THR A 28 8.11 -3.92 3.58
C THR A 28 6.99 -4.56 2.78
N GLU A 29 7.04 -5.88 2.62
CA GLU A 29 5.98 -6.64 1.95
C GLU A 29 4.61 -6.48 2.63
N GLU A 30 4.58 -6.24 3.95
CA GLU A 30 3.33 -6.00 4.65
C GLU A 30 2.69 -4.65 4.29
N ILE A 31 3.51 -3.61 4.11
CA ILE A 31 3.03 -2.30 3.63
C ILE A 31 2.48 -2.45 2.20
N THR A 32 3.21 -3.17 1.33
CA THR A 32 2.76 -3.45 -0.03
C THR A 32 1.43 -4.19 -0.05
N LYS A 33 1.26 -5.21 0.81
CA LYS A 33 -0.01 -5.95 0.95
C LYS A 33 -1.16 -5.05 1.39
N LEU A 34 -0.93 -4.20 2.40
CA LEU A 34 -1.94 -3.28 2.91
C LEU A 34 -2.45 -2.31 1.82
N VAL A 35 -1.52 -1.73 1.05
CA VAL A 35 -1.87 -0.82 -0.05
C VAL A 35 -2.58 -1.59 -1.18
N ARG A 36 -2.13 -2.80 -1.53
CA ARG A 36 -2.79 -3.64 -2.54
C ARG A 36 -4.23 -3.97 -2.16
N SER A 37 -4.47 -4.42 -0.93
CA SER A 37 -5.82 -4.72 -0.45
C SER A 37 -6.75 -3.50 -0.52
N LYS A 38 -6.22 -2.31 -0.23
CA LYS A 38 -6.98 -1.06 -0.39
C LYS A 38 -7.31 -0.76 -1.87
N LEU A 39 -6.34 -0.91 -2.77
CA LEU A 39 -6.53 -0.67 -4.21
C LEU A 39 -7.50 -1.69 -4.84
N ASN A 40 -7.51 -2.93 -4.35
CA ASN A 40 -8.45 -3.97 -4.75
C ASN A 40 -9.86 -3.79 -4.17
N GLY A 41 -10.03 -2.89 -3.21
CA GLY A 41 -11.29 -2.69 -2.49
C GLY A 41 -11.62 -3.83 -1.52
N GLU A 42 -10.62 -4.62 -1.09
CA GLU A 42 -10.75 -5.67 -0.07
C GLU A 42 -10.94 -5.07 1.33
N ILE A 43 -10.42 -3.87 1.56
CA ILE A 43 -10.57 -3.11 2.80
C ILE A 43 -11.09 -1.69 2.52
N SER A 44 -11.84 -1.16 3.47
CA SER A 44 -12.32 0.22 3.45
C SER A 44 -11.18 1.23 3.68
N GLU A 45 -11.47 2.51 3.45
CA GLU A 45 -10.54 3.62 3.80
C GLU A 45 -10.24 3.63 5.30
N GLU A 46 -11.28 3.44 6.12
CA GLU A 46 -11.17 3.47 7.57
C GLU A 46 -10.30 2.33 8.10
N GLU A 47 -10.47 1.11 7.57
CA GLU A 47 -9.63 -0.05 7.91
C GLU A 47 -8.18 0.16 7.47
N PHE A 48 -7.96 0.69 6.27
CA PHE A 48 -6.62 1.02 5.77
C PHE A 48 -5.91 2.03 6.68
N LEU A 49 -6.57 3.14 7.03
CA LEU A 49 -6.00 4.18 7.88
C LEU A 49 -5.73 3.67 9.29
N LYS A 50 -6.65 2.88 9.86
CA LYS A 50 -6.47 2.26 11.17
C LYS A 50 -5.22 1.38 11.20
N GLU A 51 -5.09 0.47 10.23
CA GLU A 51 -3.94 -0.45 10.16
C GLU A 51 -2.62 0.30 9.90
N ALA A 52 -2.64 1.31 9.02
CA ALA A 52 -1.47 2.15 8.75
C ALA A 52 -1.01 2.91 10.01
N LEU A 53 -1.95 3.46 10.78
CA LEU A 53 -1.66 4.16 12.04
C LEU A 53 -1.10 3.22 13.11
N GLU A 54 -1.68 2.04 13.27
CA GLU A 54 -1.19 1.05 14.25
C GLU A 54 0.24 0.62 13.93
N ARG A 55 0.60 0.48 12.65
CA ARG A 55 1.97 0.19 12.21
C ARG A 55 2.93 1.35 12.46
N ALA A 56 2.49 2.59 12.20
CA ALA A 56 3.31 3.78 12.40
C ALA A 56 3.66 4.03 13.88
N LYS A 57 2.81 3.59 14.81
CA LYS A 57 3.04 3.75 16.26
C LYS A 57 4.16 2.86 16.81
N GLY A 58 4.66 1.89 16.04
CA GLY A 58 5.73 0.98 16.45
C GLY A 58 5.29 0.08 17.61
N LYS A 59 4.83 -1.14 17.30
CA LYS A 59 4.91 -2.25 18.26
C LYS A 59 6.31 -2.84 18.23
#